data_AF-A0A508TGD5-F1
#
_entry.id   AF-A0A508TGD5-F1
#
_cell.length_a   1.000
_cell.length_b   1.000
_cell.length_c   1.000
_cell.angle_alpha   90.00
_cell.angle_beta   90.00
_cell.angle_gamma   90.00
#
_symmetry.space_group_name_H-M   'P 1'
#
loop_
_entity.id
_entity.type
_entity.pdbx_description
1 polymer ?
#
loop_
_entity_poly.entity_id
_entity_poly.type
_entity_poly.pdbx_seq_one_letter_code
_entity_poly.pdbx_strand_id
1 'polypeptide(L)'
;MPGFGGRPTDANPLSDRNIATLSNFVLTHYGSADTTITEQQVAEARQGGPSSPLLALARGSTSIVAAIAFLGVAFLLVRRRKLRRVDGESPVQEPGYHLRRKM
;
A
#
# COMPACT_ATOMS: atom_id res chain seq x y z
N MET A 1 -4.83 4.76 27.80
CA MET A 1 -5.89 5.43 28.58
C MET A 1 -7.22 5.29 27.84
N PRO A 2 -8.36 5.14 28.54
CA PRO A 2 -9.68 5.27 27.91
C PRO A 2 -9.77 6.61 27.17
N GLY A 3 -10.38 6.60 25.99
CA GLY A 3 -10.56 7.82 25.19
C GLY A 3 -11.65 8.71 25.79
N PHE A 4 -11.58 10.01 25.47
CA PHE A 4 -12.60 10.99 25.86
C PHE A 4 -13.51 11.37 24.68
N GLY A 5 -13.54 10.60 23.59
CA GLY A 5 -14.34 10.99 22.42
C GLY A 5 -14.34 10.01 21.24
N GLY A 6 -15.57 9.68 20.80
CA GLY A 6 -15.86 9.16 19.47
C GLY A 6 -15.82 7.64 19.33
N ARG A 7 -15.51 6.89 20.40
CA ARG A 7 -15.57 5.42 20.39
C ARG A 7 -16.73 4.91 21.24
N PRO A 8 -17.35 3.76 20.87
CA PRO A 8 -18.44 3.16 21.65
C PRO A 8 -18.07 2.80 23.09
N THR A 9 -16.76 2.64 23.36
CA THR A 9 -16.22 2.24 24.66
C THR A 9 -15.78 3.43 25.53
N ASP A 10 -15.95 4.67 25.07
CA ASP A 10 -15.53 5.84 25.82
C ASP A 10 -16.52 6.14 26.95
N ALA A 11 -15.98 6.39 28.16
CA ALA A 11 -16.80 6.58 29.36
C ALA A 11 -17.72 7.82 29.30
N ASN A 12 -17.33 8.82 28.50
CA ASN A 12 -18.16 9.98 28.18
C ASN A 12 -17.78 10.50 26.78
N PRO A 13 -18.59 10.22 25.74
CA PRO A 13 -18.25 10.63 24.38
C PRO A 13 -18.49 12.13 24.21
N LEU A 14 -17.45 12.94 24.36
CA LEU A 14 -17.51 14.36 24.02
C LEU A 14 -17.45 14.54 22.50
N SER A 15 -18.34 15.38 21.96
CA SER A 15 -18.26 15.84 20.58
C SER A 15 -17.07 16.78 20.37
N ASP A 16 -16.60 16.93 19.13
CA ASP A 16 -15.51 17.85 18.81
C ASP A 16 -15.86 19.30 19.20
N ARG A 17 -17.12 19.69 19.02
CA ARG A 17 -17.66 20.97 19.49
C ARG A 17 -17.54 21.18 20.99
N ASN A 18 -17.88 20.17 21.80
CA ASN A 18 -17.81 20.28 23.25
C ASN A 18 -16.36 20.45 23.72
N ILE A 19 -15.44 19.69 23.13
CA ILE A 19 -14.01 19.77 23.43
C ILE A 19 -13.47 21.14 23.02
N ALA A 20 -13.77 21.62 21.81
CA ALA A 20 -13.34 22.94 21.34
C ALA A 20 -13.86 24.06 22.26
N THR A 21 -15.13 24.01 22.63
CA THR A 21 -15.76 25.00 23.52
C THR A 21 -15.08 25.02 24.89
N LEU A 22 -14.91 23.86 25.51
CA LEU A 22 -14.28 23.76 26.83
C LEU A 22 -12.81 24.20 26.79
N SER A 23 -12.09 23.82 25.74
CA SER A 23 -10.67 24.18 25.59
C SER A 23 -10.51 25.68 25.42
N ASN A 24 -11.35 26.32 24.60
CA ASN A 24 -11.35 27.78 24.45
C ASN A 24 -11.72 28.49 25.75
N PHE A 25 -12.73 28.01 26.48
CA PHE A 25 -13.08 28.56 27.79
C PHE A 25 -11.86 28.56 28.74
N VAL A 26 -11.18 27.41 28.87
CA VAL A 26 -9.98 27.31 29.71
C VAL A 26 -8.88 28.24 29.22
N LEU A 27 -8.68 28.35 27.91
CA LEU A 27 -7.62 29.18 27.33
C LEU A 27 -7.89 30.67 27.51
N THR A 28 -9.14 31.11 27.40
CA THR A 28 -9.56 32.48 27.68
C THR A 28 -9.41 32.83 29.16
N HIS A 29 -9.70 31.90 30.07
CA HIS A 29 -9.68 32.17 31.51
C HIS A 29 -8.32 31.97 32.18
N TYR A 30 -7.49 31.07 31.65
CA TYR A 30 -6.26 30.62 32.31
C TYR A 30 -5.03 30.53 31.38
N GLY A 31 -5.17 30.92 30.11
CA GLY A 31 -4.09 30.79 29.11
C GLY A 31 -4.01 31.99 28.16
N SER A 32 -3.65 31.71 26.91
CA SER A 32 -3.51 32.72 25.86
C SER A 32 -4.82 32.92 25.11
N ALA A 33 -5.56 33.98 25.45
CA ALA A 33 -6.83 34.32 24.82
C ALA A 33 -6.74 34.58 23.29
N ASP A 34 -5.54 34.84 22.76
CA ASP A 34 -5.30 35.04 21.32
C ASP A 34 -5.33 33.74 20.49
N THR A 35 -5.28 32.58 21.15
CA THR A 35 -5.35 31.28 20.46
C THR A 35 -6.79 30.80 20.45
N THR A 36 -7.29 30.36 19.29
CA THR A 36 -8.63 29.79 19.17
C THR A 36 -8.52 28.37 18.64
N ILE A 37 -9.10 27.42 19.38
CA ILE A 37 -9.20 26.02 19.00
C ILE A 37 -10.51 25.81 18.22
N THR A 38 -10.39 25.24 17.03
CA THR A 38 -11.53 24.93 16.16
C THR A 38 -11.97 23.48 16.29
N GLU A 39 -13.22 23.17 15.94
CA GLU A 39 -13.74 21.79 15.94
C GLU A 39 -12.93 20.88 14.99
N GLN A 40 -12.47 21.41 13.87
CA GLN A 40 -11.68 20.67 12.89
C GLN A 40 -10.31 20.26 13.46
N GLN A 41 -9.66 21.14 14.23
CA GLN A 41 -8.40 20.81 14.91
C GLN A 41 -8.59 19.72 15.97
N VAL A 42 -9.73 19.72 16.68
CA VAL A 42 -10.06 18.65 17.61
C VAL A 42 -10.29 17.33 16.87
N ALA A 43 -11.02 17.34 15.75
CA ALA A 43 -11.26 16.15 14.94
C ALA A 43 -9.94 15.57 14.41
N GLU A 44 -9.00 16.41 13.97
CA GLU A 44 -7.67 16.01 13.54
C GLU A 44 -6.84 15.42 14.70
N ALA A 45 -6.82 16.08 15.86
CA ALA A 45 -6.15 15.57 17.06
C ALA A 45 -6.73 14.22 17.52
N ARG A 46 -8.05 14.03 17.41
CA ARG A 46 -8.75 12.76 17.72
C ARG A 46 -8.29 11.61 16.82
N GLN A 47 -7.86 11.90 15.59
CA GLN A 47 -7.31 10.92 14.66
C GLN A 47 -5.82 10.63 14.91
N GLY A 48 -5.20 11.27 15.90
CA GLY A 48 -3.77 11.15 16.21
C GLY A 48 -2.92 12.29 15.65
N GLY A 49 -3.54 13.38 15.21
CA GLY A 49 -2.87 14.55 14.63
C GLY A 49 -2.66 14.44 13.11
N PRO A 50 -2.02 15.44 12.50
CA PRO A 50 -1.73 15.45 11.07
C PRO A 50 -0.99 14.18 10.66
N SER A 51 -1.46 13.57 9.58
CA SER A 51 -0.81 12.38 9.00
C SER A 51 0.63 12.74 8.62
N SER A 52 1.60 12.13 9.31
CA SER A 52 3.01 12.37 9.00
C SER A 52 3.32 11.90 7.57
N PRO A 53 3.99 12.72 6.73
CA PRO A 53 4.48 12.29 5.43
C PRO A 53 5.36 11.02 5.51
N LEU A 54 6.05 10.82 6.63
CA LEU A 54 6.86 9.63 6.88
C LEU A 54 6.01 8.35 6.97
N LEU A 55 4.80 8.45 7.54
CA LEU A 55 3.88 7.32 7.61
C LEU A 55 3.32 6.96 6.22
N ALA A 56 3.13 7.95 5.34
CA ALA A 56 2.75 7.73 3.95
C ALA A 56 3.88 7.03 3.17
N LEU A 57 5.13 7.47 3.35
CA LEU A 57 6.32 6.82 2.79
C LEU A 57 6.48 5.37 3.29
N ALA A 58 6.31 5.15 4.60
CA ALA A 58 6.40 3.83 5.21
C ALA A 58 5.33 2.87 4.66
N ARG A 59 4.08 3.31 4.51
CA ARG A 59 2.99 2.49 3.94
C ARG A 59 3.13 2.29 2.43
N GLY A 60 3.72 3.24 1.70
CA GLY A 60 4.00 3.12 0.27
C GLY A 60 4.96 1.97 -0.08
N SER A 61 5.79 1.54 0.87
CA SER A 61 6.74 0.44 0.67
C SER A 61 6.07 -0.89 0.31
N THR A 62 4.88 -1.18 0.87
CA THR A 62 4.21 -2.47 0.67
C THR A 62 3.76 -2.66 -0.78
N SER A 63 3.24 -1.62 -1.41
CA SER A 63 2.79 -1.65 -2.81
C SER A 63 3.96 -1.79 -3.79
N ILE A 64 5.08 -1.14 -3.48
CA ILE A 64 6.30 -1.19 -4.31
C ILE A 64 6.94 -2.58 -4.27
N VAL A 65 7.04 -3.17 -3.07
CA VAL A 65 7.60 -4.52 -2.89
C VAL A 65 6.76 -5.57 -3.62
N ALA A 66 5.43 -5.49 -3.53
CA ALA A 66 4.53 -6.40 -4.24
C ALA A 66 4.67 -6.29 -5.77
N ALA A 67 4.78 -5.08 -6.30
CA ALA A 67 4.97 -4.86 -7.74
C ALA A 67 6.31 -5.43 -8.24
N ILE A 68 7.40 -5.21 -7.50
CA ILE A 68 8.73 -5.73 -7.85
C ILE A 68 8.74 -7.27 -7.82
N ALA A 69 8.15 -7.87 -6.79
CA ALA A 69 8.04 -9.33 -6.69
C ALA A 69 7.27 -9.92 -7.87
N PHE A 70 6.14 -9.31 -8.24
CA PHE A 70 5.33 -9.75 -9.37
C PHE A 70 6.10 -9.67 -10.71
N LEU A 71 6.77 -8.54 -10.96
CA LEU A 71 7.62 -8.35 -12.15
C LEU A 71 8.78 -9.35 -12.20
N GLY A 72 9.44 -9.61 -11.07
CA GLY A 72 10.52 -10.59 -10.97
C GLY A 72 10.05 -12.01 -11.30
N VAL A 73 8.91 -12.43 -10.75
CA VAL A 73 8.32 -13.76 -11.04
C VAL A 73 7.92 -13.86 -12.51
N ALA A 74 7.25 -12.84 -13.06
CA ALA A 74 6.85 -12.81 -14.47
C ALA A 74 8.07 -12.92 -15.41
N PHE A 75 9.13 -12.16 -15.13
CA PHE A 75 10.38 -12.20 -15.90
C PHE A 75 11.05 -13.58 -15.87
N LEU A 76 11.12 -14.21 -14.70
CA LEU A 76 11.70 -15.56 -14.56
C LEU A 76 10.90 -16.60 -15.34
N LEU A 77 9.57 -16.52 -15.35
CA LEU A 77 8.71 -17.42 -16.12
C LEU A 77 8.90 -17.25 -17.63
N VAL A 78 9.01 -16.01 -18.12
CA VAL A 78 9.29 -15.73 -19.54
C VAL A 78 10.66 -16.26 -19.94
N ARG A 79 11.69 -16.04 -19.12
CA ARG A 79 13.05 -16.53 -19.38
C ARG A 79 13.12 -18.05 -19.45
N ARG A 80 12.40 -18.75 -18.55
CA ARG A 80 12.32 -20.22 -18.56
C ARG A 80 11.61 -20.79 -19.78
N ARG A 81 10.63 -20.08 -20.34
CA ARG A 81 9.93 -20.49 -21.57
C ARG A 81 10.80 -20.32 -22.82
N LYS A 82 11.70 -19.33 -22.84
CA LYS A 82 12.56 -19.06 -24.00
C LYS A 82 13.66 -20.12 -24.20
N LEU A 83 14.12 -20.75 -23.12
CA LEU A 83 15.12 -21.83 -23.15
C LEU A 83 14.57 -23.19 -23.60
N ARG A 84 13.24 -23.36 -23.62
CA ARG A 84 12.58 -24.60 -24.06
C ARG A 84 12.17 -24.61 -25.54
N ARG A 85 12.46 -23.54 -26.29
CA ARG A 85 12.10 -23.39 -27.72
C ARG A 85 13.31 -23.49 -28.67
N VAL A 86 14.44 -24.07 -28.24
CA VAL A 86 15.64 -24.19 -29.08
C VAL A 86 16.02 -25.64 -29.42
N ASP A 87 15.22 -26.64 -29.01
CA ASP A 87 15.48 -28.06 -29.32
C ASP A 87 14.43 -28.65 -30.28
N GLY A 88 14.11 -27.93 -31.36
CA GLY A 88 12.97 -28.29 -32.21
C GLY A 88 13.18 -28.21 -33.72
N GLU A 89 14.38 -27.92 -34.22
CA GLU A 89 14.58 -27.97 -35.67
C GLU A 89 16.00 -28.37 -36.05
N SER A 90 16.15 -29.62 -36.50
CA SER A 90 17.23 -30.04 -37.39
C SER A 90 16.66 -31.07 -38.37
N PRO A 91 17.02 -30.96 -39.66
CA PRO A 91 16.29 -31.55 -40.77
C PRO A 91 16.59 -33.04 -40.89
N VAL A 92 15.55 -33.88 -40.97
CA VAL A 92 15.72 -35.28 -41.36
C VAL A 92 15.90 -35.31 -42.88
N GLN A 93 17.16 -35.32 -43.28
CA GLN A 93 17.64 -35.64 -44.60
C GLN A 93 17.47 -37.16 -44.80
N GLU A 94 16.48 -37.58 -45.59
CA GLU A 94 16.40 -38.97 -46.09
C GLU A 94 17.16 -39.08 -47.43
N PRO A 95 18.25 -39.86 -47.51
CA PRO A 95 18.81 -40.29 -48.78
C PRO A 95 18.15 -41.61 -49.18
N GLY A 96 17.05 -41.52 -49.94
CA GLY A 96 16.38 -42.68 -50.52
C GLY A 96 17.19 -43.30 -51.68
N TYR A 97 18.22 -44.06 -51.36
CA TYR A 97 18.89 -44.95 -52.31
C TYR A 97 18.03 -46.20 -52.55
N HIS A 98 17.18 -46.18 -53.59
CA HIS A 98 16.64 -47.41 -54.16
C HIS A 98 17.46 -47.84 -55.38
N LEU A 99 18.51 -48.60 -55.08
CA LEU A 99 19.22 -49.44 -56.04
C LEU A 99 18.32 -50.61 -56.49
N ARG A 100 18.05 -50.63 -57.79
CA ARG A 100 18.34 -51.75 -58.71
C ARG A 100 17.82 -53.16 -58.34
N ARG A 101 16.80 -53.64 -59.07
CA ARG A 101 16.76 -55.07 -59.47
C ARG A 101 16.00 -55.30 -60.78
N LYS A 102 16.76 -55.81 -61.75
CA LYS A 102 16.44 -56.64 -62.93
C LYS A 102 14.97 -57.04 -63.13
N MET A 103 14.42 -56.80 -64.32
CA MET A 103 14.43 -57.74 -65.45
C MET A 103 14.09 -57.01 -66.74
#